data_AF-A0A7J3MYY9-F1
#
_entry.id   AF-A0A7J3MYY9-F1
#
_cell.length_a   1.000
_cell.length_b   1.000
_cell.length_c   1.000
_cell.angle_alpha   90.00
_cell.angle_beta   90.00
_cell.angle_gamma   90.00
#
_symmetry.space_group_name_H-M   'P 1'
#
loop_
_entity.id
_entity.type
_entity.pdbx_description
1 polymer ?
#
loop_
_entity_poly.entity_id
_entity_poly.type
_entity_poly.pdbx_seq_one_letter_code
_entity_poly.pdbx_strand_id
1 'polypeptide(L)'
;MSLGVSAWWKEVWSWDRVKQAISTLPGRLGFEKDRELRFFRLRVDVESGEVYDEILARFLSERERYGLYFILYRYSQTDKEIEEIGEYVTLSQICPALHCPMVKQNMNAFEKVFGYKQG
;
A
#
# COMPACT_ATOMS: atom_id res chain seq x y z
N MET A 1 -10.02 2.79 32.95
CA MET A 1 -8.97 1.81 32.61
C MET A 1 -8.92 1.67 31.10
N SER A 2 -7.94 2.31 30.45
CA SER A 2 -7.75 2.16 29.00
C SER A 2 -7.09 0.81 28.75
N LEU A 3 -7.77 -0.11 28.06
CA LEU A 3 -7.17 -1.34 27.58
C LEU A 3 -6.09 -0.95 26.56
N GLY A 4 -4.84 -1.00 26.99
CA GLY A 4 -3.68 -0.75 26.12
C GLY A 4 -3.63 -1.81 25.04
N VAL A 5 -4.15 -1.49 23.86
CA VAL A 5 -3.93 -2.30 22.66
C VAL A 5 -2.42 -2.31 22.44
N SER A 6 -1.77 -3.46 22.61
CA SER A 6 -0.32 -3.55 22.48
C SER A 6 0.08 -3.06 21.09
N ALA A 7 1.00 -2.09 21.03
CA ALA A 7 1.46 -1.49 19.79
C ALA A 7 2.51 -2.38 19.09
N TRP A 8 2.36 -3.71 19.18
CA TRP A 8 3.32 -4.69 18.65
C TRP A 8 3.56 -4.51 17.15
N TRP A 9 2.55 -4.02 16.42
CA TRP A 9 2.64 -3.69 15.01
C TRP A 9 3.63 -2.54 14.71
N LYS A 10 3.91 -1.65 15.68
CA LYS A 10 4.93 -0.61 15.54
C LYS A 10 6.35 -1.17 15.49
N GLU A 11 6.59 -2.28 16.17
CA GLU A 11 7.88 -2.98 16.21
C GLU A 11 8.05 -3.90 15.00
N VAL A 12 6.96 -4.51 14.52
CA VAL A 12 6.99 -5.37 13.34
C VAL A 12 7.15 -4.54 12.06
N TRP A 13 6.42 -3.42 11.95
CA TRP A 13 6.47 -2.53 10.78
C TRP A 13 7.13 -1.20 11.11
N SER A 14 8.22 -1.21 11.88
CA SER A 14 9.06 -0.03 12.04
C SER A 14 9.66 0.37 10.69
N TRP A 15 9.88 1.67 10.49
CA TRP A 15 10.47 2.14 9.23
C TRP A 15 11.83 1.49 8.96
N ASP A 16 12.69 1.31 9.98
CA ASP A 16 14.00 0.67 9.81
C ASP A 16 13.91 -0.74 9.20
N ARG A 17 12.93 -1.54 9.66
CA ARG A 17 12.68 -2.87 9.10
C ARG A 17 12.16 -2.80 7.67
N VAL A 18 11.23 -1.89 7.41
CA VAL A 18 10.67 -1.71 6.06
C VAL A 18 11.75 -1.22 5.11
N LYS A 19 12.55 -0.23 5.50
CA LYS A 19 13.70 0.30 4.76
C LYS A 19 14.67 -0.80 4.37
N GLN A 20 15.06 -1.64 5.34
CA GLN A 20 15.92 -2.79 5.06
C GLN A 20 15.28 -3.74 4.04
N ALA A 21 14.00 -4.05 4.21
CA ALA A 21 13.28 -4.96 3.33
C ALA A 21 13.17 -4.41 1.89
N ILE A 22 12.79 -3.13 1.73
CA ILE A 22 12.64 -2.50 0.42
C ILE A 22 13.96 -2.15 -0.25
N SER A 23 15.05 -2.00 0.52
CA SER A 23 16.39 -1.76 -0.05
C SER A 23 16.91 -2.91 -0.91
N THR A 24 16.27 -4.08 -0.83
CA THR A 24 16.56 -5.26 -1.68
C THR A 24 15.81 -5.24 -3.02
N LEU A 25 14.86 -4.32 -3.20
CA LEU A 25 14.01 -4.20 -4.38
C LEU A 25 14.52 -3.35 -5.55
N PRO A 26 15.64 -2.59 -5.50
CA PRO A 26 16.10 -1.84 -6.66
C PRO A 26 16.19 -2.68 -7.93
N GLY A 27 15.48 -2.26 -8.98
CA GLY A 27 15.37 -3.00 -10.25
C GLY A 27 14.09 -3.83 -10.41
N ARG A 28 13.22 -3.87 -9.38
CA ARG A 28 11.83 -4.34 -9.49
C ARG A 28 10.88 -3.21 -9.87
N LEU A 29 9.74 -3.55 -10.47
CA LEU A 29 8.71 -2.58 -10.90
C LEU A 29 8.38 -1.54 -9.81
N GLY A 30 8.68 -0.27 -10.07
CA GLY A 30 8.37 0.85 -9.17
C GLY A 30 9.41 1.16 -8.08
N PHE A 31 10.55 0.46 -8.05
CA PHE A 31 11.67 0.73 -7.13
C PHE A 31 12.90 1.18 -7.92
N GLU A 32 12.88 2.44 -8.36
CA GLU A 32 14.05 3.10 -8.94
C GLU A 32 15.15 3.27 -7.89
N LYS A 33 16.42 3.38 -8.34
CA LYS A 33 17.55 3.72 -7.46
C LYS A 33 17.54 5.22 -7.15
N ASP A 34 16.49 5.68 -6.49
CA ASP A 34 16.36 7.06 -6.02
C ASP A 34 16.17 7.08 -4.50
N ARG A 35 16.41 8.24 -3.89
CA ARG A 35 16.19 8.51 -2.47
C ARG A 35 14.71 8.63 -2.11
N GLU A 36 13.84 8.59 -3.12
CA GLU A 36 12.40 8.76 -2.99
C GLU A 36 11.66 7.69 -3.80
N LEU A 37 10.68 7.03 -3.18
CA LEU A 37 9.75 6.14 -3.90
C LEU A 37 8.49 6.91 -4.26
N ARG A 38 8.01 6.74 -5.49
CA ARG A 38 6.79 7.39 -5.98
C ARG A 38 5.80 6.38 -6.52
N PHE A 39 4.61 6.35 -5.93
CA PHE A 39 3.51 5.50 -6.38
C PHE A 39 2.18 6.04 -5.86
N PHE A 40 1.09 5.87 -6.61
CA PHE A 40 -0.26 6.37 -6.23
C PHE A 40 -0.28 7.84 -5.75
N ARG A 41 0.55 8.72 -6.36
CA ARG A 41 0.69 10.13 -5.92
C ARG A 41 1.17 10.30 -4.47
N LEU A 42 1.79 9.26 -3.92
CA LEU A 42 2.55 9.30 -2.68
C LEU A 42 4.03 9.41 -3.00
N ARG A 43 4.72 10.26 -2.24
CA ARG A 43 6.18 10.36 -2.23
C ARG A 43 6.69 9.88 -0.89
N VAL A 44 7.50 8.83 -0.90
CA VAL A 44 8.10 8.25 0.31
C VAL A 44 9.59 8.55 0.31
N ASP A 45 10.04 9.30 1.31
CA ASP A 45 11.47 9.48 1.54
C ASP A 45 12.06 8.18 2.09
N VAL A 46 13.02 7.60 1.36
CA VAL A 46 13.59 6.28 1.70
C VAL A 46 14.44 6.35 2.97
N GLU A 47 15.00 7.51 3.29
CA GLU A 47 15.84 7.69 4.47
C GLU A 47 15.00 7.80 5.74
N SER A 48 13.99 8.66 5.74
CA SER A 48 13.19 9.03 6.91
C SER A 48 11.87 8.28 7.04
N GLY A 49 11.34 7.73 5.95
CA GLY A 49 10.00 7.11 5.90
C GLY A 49 8.87 8.13 5.94
N GLU A 50 9.17 9.42 5.79
CA GLU A 50 8.13 10.42 5.63
C GLU A 50 7.39 10.21 4.31
N VAL A 51 6.07 10.35 4.38
CA VAL A 51 5.20 10.14 3.23
C VAL A 51 4.41 11.41 2.99
N TYR A 52 4.57 11.98 1.80
CA TYR A 52 3.79 13.11 1.32
C TYR A 52 2.72 12.61 0.36
N ASP A 53 1.46 12.94 0.64
CA ASP A 53 0.31 12.70 -0.23
C ASP A 53 0.09 13.94 -1.10
N GLU A 54 0.32 13.80 -2.41
CA GLU A 54 0.15 14.90 -3.37
C GLU A 54 -1.32 15.25 -3.63
N ILE A 55 -2.26 14.33 -3.39
CA ILE A 55 -3.70 14.56 -3.60
C ILE A 55 -4.24 15.42 -2.46
N LEU A 56 -3.89 15.07 -1.23
CA LEU A 56 -4.27 15.82 -0.04
C LEU A 56 -3.32 16.98 0.28
N ALA A 57 -2.22 17.07 -0.47
CA ALA A 57 -1.15 18.05 -0.31
C ALA A 57 -0.60 18.15 1.13
N ARG A 58 -0.45 17.00 1.80
CA ARG A 58 0.01 16.93 3.21
C ARG A 58 0.88 15.71 3.47
N PHE A 59 1.64 15.76 4.56
CA PHE A 59 2.27 14.55 5.11
C PHE A 59 1.23 13.64 5.77
N LEU A 60 1.46 12.33 5.65
CA LEU A 60 0.67 11.33 6.35
C LEU A 60 1.00 11.36 7.85
N SER A 61 -0.03 11.18 8.68
CA SER A 61 0.13 10.97 10.10
C SER A 61 0.90 9.67 10.38
N GLU A 62 1.45 9.55 11.59
CA GLU A 62 2.15 8.32 12.01
C GLU A 62 1.30 7.06 11.76
N ARG A 63 0.02 7.08 12.16
CA ARG A 63 -0.90 5.94 12.00
C ARG A 63 -1.13 5.56 10.54
N GLU A 64 -1.28 6.54 9.65
CA GLU A 64 -1.48 6.30 8.22
C GLU A 64 -0.24 5.67 7.58
N ARG A 65 0.96 6.12 7.98
CA ARG A 65 2.23 5.57 7.48
C ARG A 65 2.40 4.09 7.80
N TYR A 66 1.95 3.63 8.97
CA TYR A 66 2.07 2.20 9.31
C TYR A 66 1.27 1.28 8.38
N GLY A 67 0.13 1.73 7.85
CA GLY A 67 -0.60 0.99 6.82
C GLY A 67 0.21 0.85 5.54
N LEU A 68 0.89 1.92 5.14
CA LEU A 68 1.80 1.92 3.99
C LEU A 68 3.02 1.01 4.22
N TYR A 69 3.64 1.10 5.39
CA TYR A 69 4.80 0.29 5.77
C TYR A 69 4.48 -1.21 5.72
N PHE A 70 3.30 -1.60 6.18
CA PHE A 70 2.82 -2.98 6.04
C PHE A 70 2.77 -3.42 4.58
N ILE A 71 2.17 -2.62 3.70
CA ILE A 71 2.04 -2.93 2.27
C ILE A 71 3.43 -3.08 1.62
N LEU A 72 4.31 -2.10 1.86
CA LEU A 72 5.68 -2.12 1.32
C LEU A 72 6.47 -3.35 1.80
N TYR A 73 6.38 -3.67 3.10
CA TYR A 73 7.02 -4.85 3.66
C TYR A 73 6.47 -6.14 3.04
N ARG A 74 5.15 -6.27 2.89
CA ARG A 74 4.55 -7.47 2.26
C ARG A 74 4.90 -7.59 0.78
N TYR A 75 4.94 -6.48 0.07
CA TYR A 75 5.39 -6.44 -1.32
C TYR A 75 6.84 -6.94 -1.43
N SER A 76 7.73 -6.49 -0.53
CA SER A 76 9.14 -6.90 -0.57
C SER A 76 9.35 -8.40 -0.34
N GLN A 77 8.44 -9.07 0.37
CA GLN A 77 8.49 -10.52 0.63
C GLN A 77 7.89 -11.35 -0.53
N THR A 78 7.41 -10.71 -1.60
CA THR A 78 6.81 -11.45 -2.71
C THR A 78 7.93 -12.00 -3.61
N ASP A 79 7.97 -13.33 -3.73
CA ASP A 79 9.05 -14.08 -4.39
C ASP A 79 9.08 -13.90 -5.92
N LYS A 80 7.96 -13.52 -6.54
CA LYS A 80 7.83 -13.40 -7.99
C LYS A 80 7.23 -12.06 -8.38
N GLU A 81 7.89 -11.35 -9.29
CA GLU A 81 7.20 -10.38 -10.12
C GLU A 81 6.17 -11.17 -10.92
N ILE A 82 4.90 -10.93 -10.63
CA ILE A 82 3.81 -11.45 -11.44
C ILE A 82 3.81 -10.56 -12.67
N GLU A 83 4.13 -11.14 -13.83
CA GLU A 83 3.98 -10.44 -15.10
C GLU A 83 2.57 -9.86 -15.19
N GLU A 84 2.44 -8.67 -15.77
CA GLU A 84 1.14 -8.08 -16.03
C GLU A 84 0.37 -9.00 -16.98
N ILE A 85 -0.46 -9.85 -16.40
CA ILE A 85 -1.52 -10.53 -17.11
C ILE A 85 -2.46 -9.40 -17.54
N GLY A 86 -2.45 -9.04 -18.83
CA GLY A 86 -3.29 -7.97 -19.41
C GLY A 86 -4.80 -8.21 -19.30
N GLU A 87 -5.21 -9.13 -18.43
CA GLU A 87 -6.58 -9.36 -18.00
C GLU A 87 -6.86 -8.49 -16.77
N TYR A 88 -7.75 -7.52 -16.95
CA TYR A 88 -8.24 -6.73 -15.83
C TYR A 88 -9.03 -7.61 -14.85
N VAL A 89 -8.58 -7.67 -13.61
CA VAL A 89 -9.36 -8.27 -12.51
C VAL A 89 -10.16 -7.20 -11.79
N THR A 90 -11.41 -7.49 -11.46
CA THR A 90 -12.23 -6.59 -10.67
C THR A 90 -11.71 -6.54 -9.23
N LEU A 91 -11.89 -5.42 -8.53
CA LEU A 91 -11.50 -5.33 -7.11
C LEU A 91 -12.26 -6.35 -6.26
N SER A 92 -13.48 -6.68 -6.67
CA SER A 92 -14.29 -7.75 -6.09
C SER A 92 -13.66 -9.15 -6.21
N GLN A 93 -12.88 -9.43 -7.26
CA GLN A 93 -12.14 -10.69 -7.41
C GLN A 93 -10.91 -10.75 -6.49
N ILE A 94 -10.25 -9.61 -6.26
CA ILE A 94 -9.06 -9.53 -5.39
C ILE A 94 -9.44 -9.71 -3.90
N CYS A 95 -10.62 -9.25 -3.49
CA CYS A 95 -11.05 -9.33 -2.08
C CYS A 95 -12.49 -9.85 -1.95
N PRO A 96 -12.71 -11.17 -2.06
CA PRO A 96 -14.05 -11.76 -1.99
C PRO A 96 -14.68 -11.70 -0.58
N ALA A 97 -13.88 -11.46 0.47
CA ALA A 97 -14.29 -11.47 1.87
C ALA A 97 -14.80 -10.12 2.41
N LEU A 98 -15.06 -9.13 1.56
CA LEU A 98 -15.60 -7.83 1.99
C LEU A 98 -17.10 -7.93 2.29
N HIS A 99 -17.42 -8.49 3.46
CA HIS A 99 -18.76 -8.54 4.04
C HIS A 99 -19.29 -7.15 4.46
N CYS A 100 -18.50 -6.08 4.32
CA CYS A 100 -18.92 -4.72 4.67
C CYS A 100 -19.70 -4.08 3.50
N PRO A 101 -21.01 -3.76 3.68
CA PRO A 101 -21.83 -3.20 2.61
C PRO A 101 -21.32 -1.85 2.08
N MET A 102 -20.76 -1.02 2.96
CA MET A 102 -20.23 0.30 2.61
C MET A 102 -18.99 0.20 1.71
N VAL A 103 -18.09 -0.74 2.00
CA VAL A 103 -16.90 -0.97 1.15
C VAL A 103 -17.32 -1.54 -0.20
N LYS A 104 -18.29 -2.46 -0.23
CA LYS A 104 -18.85 -3.00 -1.47
C LYS A 104 -19.47 -1.90 -2.36
N GLN A 105 -20.21 -0.97 -1.77
CA GLN A 105 -20.79 0.17 -2.50
C GLN A 105 -19.72 1.09 -3.09
N ASN A 106 -18.69 1.43 -2.30
CA ASN A 106 -17.60 2.28 -2.77
C ASN A 106 -16.77 1.59 -3.88
N MET A 107 -16.53 0.29 -3.78
CA MET A 107 -15.88 -0.50 -4.83
C MET A 107 -16.71 -0.53 -6.11
N ASN A 108 -18.03 -0.77 -6.03
CA ASN A 108 -18.89 -0.75 -7.20
C ASN A 108 -18.90 0.61 -7.89
N ALA A 109 -18.92 1.70 -7.12
CA ALA A 109 -18.84 3.05 -7.66
C ALA A 109 -17.49 3.29 -8.35
N PHE A 110 -16.40 2.85 -7.73
CA PHE A 110 -15.06 2.90 -8.29
C PHE A 110 -14.96 2.10 -9.60
N GLU A 111 -15.34 0.83 -9.59
CA GLU A 111 -15.35 -0.04 -10.77
C GLU A 111 -16.14 0.56 -11.94
N LYS A 112 -17.29 1.18 -11.66
CA LYS A 112 -18.10 1.87 -12.67
C LYS A 112 -17.39 3.10 -13.28
N VAL A 113 -16.70 3.90 -12.45
CA VAL A 113 -15.93 5.07 -12.92
C VAL A 113 -14.78 4.65 -13.83
N PHE A 114 -14.15 3.50 -13.55
CA PHE A 114 -13.03 2.97 -14.34
C PHE A 114 -13.47 2.01 -15.47
N GLY A 115 -14.78 1.93 -15.77
CA GLY A 115 -15.29 1.22 -16.95
C GLY A 115 -15.34 -0.31 -16.85
N TYR A 116 -15.23 -0.87 -15.64
CA TYR A 116 -15.41 -2.32 -15.44
C TYR A 116 -16.87 -2.70 -15.72
N LYS A 117 -17.07 -3.62 -16.68
CA LYS A 117 -18.39 -4.23 -16.90
C LYS A 117 -18.62 -5.26 -15.79
N GLN A 118 -19.65 -5.04 -14.97
CA GLN A 118 -20.15 -6.08 -14.08
C GLN A 118 -20.68 -7.22 -14.95
N GLY A 119 -19.98 -8.37 -14.92
CA GLY A 119 -20.41 -9.62 -15.53
C GLY A 119 -21.46 -10.32 -14.68
#